data_AF-A0A250IZ25-F1
#
_entry.id   AF-A0A250IZ25-F1
#
_cell.length_a   1.000
_cell.length_b   1.000
_cell.length_c   1.000
_cell.angle_alpha   90.00
_cell.angle_beta   90.00
_cell.angle_gamma   90.00
#
_symmetry.space_group_name_H-M   'P 1'
#
loop_
_entity.id
_entity.type
_entity.pdbx_description
1 polymer ?
#
loop_
_entity_poly.entity_id
_entity_poly.type
_entity_poly.pdbx_seq_one_letter_code
_entity_poly.pdbx_strand_id
1 'polypeptide(L)'
;MAYPRQNLNKAVRALIRDIAAKMPEFSHVKASRILVVAGEARRASRGTVKPLCFRGGRCTDPSGRRKPVIRIQGRRMLYCITLRPRFFRASTPQGRVQTVMHELFHMSRRFDGTLHAGRRHSVLGEDFYRQLKPLVRRYLKQCPPELLEALARSEEVRVFQWLERPGPAYVPGTFRGRTVYTEEQLYYGIVRMVTHKRPEVKLAKPRRKERVEKERVH
;
A
#
# COMPACT_ATOMS: atom_id res chain seq x y z
N MET A 1 20.36 5.58 -25.32
CA MET A 1 20.41 6.10 -23.93
C MET A 1 19.33 5.42 -23.11
N ALA A 2 19.68 4.67 -22.05
CA ALA A 2 18.69 4.06 -21.18
C ALA A 2 18.13 5.13 -20.23
N TYR A 3 16.85 5.47 -20.35
CA TYR A 3 16.19 6.35 -19.38
C TYR A 3 16.32 5.75 -17.98
N PRO A 4 16.67 6.55 -16.95
CA PRO A 4 16.82 6.04 -15.60
C PRO A 4 15.47 5.48 -15.11
N ARG A 5 15.47 4.20 -14.73
CA ARG A 5 14.28 3.50 -14.21
C ARG A 5 13.58 4.32 -13.13
N GLN A 6 12.25 4.40 -13.22
CA GLN A 6 11.44 5.14 -12.27
C GLN A 6 11.70 4.65 -10.83
N ASN A 7 11.87 5.59 -9.90
CA ASN A 7 11.94 5.30 -8.48
C ASN A 7 10.52 5.22 -7.89
N LEU A 8 10.01 4.00 -7.71
CA LEU A 8 8.65 3.79 -7.22
C LEU A 8 8.46 4.29 -5.78
N ASN A 9 9.51 4.29 -4.95
CA ASN A 9 9.42 4.84 -3.60
C ASN A 9 9.08 6.34 -3.62
N LYS A 10 9.63 7.10 -4.59
CA LYS A 10 9.27 8.52 -4.76
C LYS A 10 7.81 8.68 -5.14
N ALA A 11 7.32 7.90 -6.11
CA ALA A 11 5.92 7.94 -6.56
C ALA A 11 4.94 7.58 -5.43
N VAL A 12 5.18 6.48 -4.71
CA VAL A 12 4.31 6.06 -3.59
C VAL A 12 4.39 7.06 -2.43
N ARG A 13 5.55 7.64 -2.13
CA ARG A 13 5.69 8.68 -1.10
C ARG A 13 4.93 9.95 -1.47
N ALA A 14 4.97 10.36 -2.74
CA ALA A 14 4.20 11.50 -3.24
C ALA A 14 2.69 11.23 -3.13
N LEU A 15 2.24 10.04 -3.52
CA LEU A 15 0.85 9.59 -3.33
C LEU A 15 0.41 9.67 -1.87
N ILE A 16 1.19 9.10 -0.93
CA ILE A 16 0.83 9.13 0.50
C ILE A 16 0.73 10.58 1.01
N ARG A 17 1.63 11.47 0.57
CA ARG A 17 1.61 12.88 0.96
C ARG A 17 0.34 13.58 0.44
N ASP A 18 -0.02 13.35 -0.82
CA ASP A 18 -1.21 13.95 -1.43
C ASP A 18 -2.50 13.42 -0.78
N ILE A 19 -2.59 12.11 -0.51
CA ILE A 19 -3.70 11.51 0.26
C ILE A 19 -3.82 12.19 1.63
N ALA A 20 -2.73 12.30 2.38
CA ALA A 20 -2.75 12.91 3.72
C ALA A 20 -3.14 14.40 3.68
N ALA A 21 -2.75 15.13 2.64
CA ALA A 21 -3.09 16.54 2.47
C ALA A 21 -4.56 16.77 2.09
N LYS A 22 -5.15 15.90 1.26
CA LYS A 22 -6.50 16.12 0.71
C LYS A 22 -7.62 15.33 1.40
N MET A 23 -7.30 14.37 2.26
CA MET A 23 -8.29 13.49 2.88
C MET A 23 -8.22 13.57 4.41
N PRO A 24 -9.23 14.17 5.07
CA PRO A 24 -9.24 14.34 6.52
C PRO A 24 -9.02 13.04 7.32
N GLU A 25 -9.52 11.91 6.82
CA GLU A 25 -9.40 10.59 7.45
C GLU A 25 -7.96 10.07 7.48
N PHE A 26 -7.07 10.66 6.68
CA PHE A 26 -5.65 10.34 6.57
C PHE A 26 -4.72 11.49 6.95
N SER A 27 -5.26 12.64 7.41
CA SER A 27 -4.49 13.85 7.78
C SER A 27 -3.39 13.62 8.82
N HIS A 28 -3.57 12.63 9.70
CA HIS A 28 -2.58 12.22 10.71
C HIS A 28 -1.33 11.52 10.11
N VAL A 29 -1.40 11.06 8.86
CA VAL A 29 -0.34 10.27 8.21
C VAL A 29 0.84 11.14 7.81
N LYS A 30 2.04 10.77 8.27
CA LYS A 30 3.30 11.41 7.86
C LYS A 30 4.08 10.49 6.92
N ALA A 31 4.05 10.78 5.62
CA ALA A 31 4.74 9.99 4.60
C ALA A 31 6.25 9.79 4.89
N SER A 32 6.88 10.76 5.55
CA SER A 32 8.31 10.71 5.94
C SER A 32 8.63 9.75 7.10
N ARG A 33 7.63 9.07 7.67
CA ARG A 33 7.76 8.08 8.75
C ARG A 33 7.32 6.68 8.33
N ILE A 34 7.04 6.49 7.03
CA ILE A 34 6.62 5.23 6.44
C ILE A 34 7.73 4.78 5.48
N LEU A 35 8.32 3.63 5.78
CA LEU A 35 9.20 2.94 4.85
C LEU A 35 8.33 2.12 3.88
N VAL A 36 8.61 2.23 2.58
CA VAL A 36 7.98 1.41 1.54
C VAL A 36 9.06 0.49 0.98
N VAL A 37 8.79 -0.80 0.93
CA VAL A 37 9.68 -1.80 0.32
C VAL A 37 8.88 -2.74 -0.58
N ALA A 38 9.52 -3.37 -1.55
CA ALA A 38 9.01 -4.58 -2.17
C ALA A 38 9.42 -5.81 -1.35
N GLY A 39 8.65 -6.89 -1.45
CA GLY A 39 8.97 -8.14 -0.81
C GLY A 39 8.26 -9.33 -1.43
N GLU A 40 8.55 -10.51 -0.88
CA GLU A 40 8.06 -11.81 -1.36
C GLU A 40 6.52 -11.92 -1.38
N ALA A 41 6.03 -12.92 -2.14
CA ALA A 41 4.61 -13.25 -2.17
C ALA A 41 4.09 -13.63 -0.78
N ARG A 42 2.89 -13.16 -0.44
CA ARG A 42 2.23 -13.53 0.81
C ARG A 42 0.73 -13.68 0.56
N ARG A 43 0.29 -14.93 0.41
CA ARG A 43 -1.10 -15.28 0.06
C ARG A 43 -1.57 -14.44 -1.14
N ALA A 44 -2.83 -14.05 -1.13
CA ALA A 44 -3.45 -13.19 -2.14
C ALA A 44 -3.11 -11.68 -2.00
N SER A 45 -2.21 -11.27 -1.09
CA SER A 45 -2.05 -9.85 -0.77
C SER A 45 -1.34 -9.03 -1.84
N ARG A 46 -1.74 -7.76 -1.99
CA ARG A 46 -1.05 -6.74 -2.79
C ARG A 46 -0.12 -5.87 -1.95
N GLY A 47 -0.45 -5.65 -0.68
CA GLY A 47 0.35 -4.87 0.26
C GLY A 47 0.25 -5.46 1.67
N THR A 48 1.16 -5.09 2.54
CA THR A 48 1.00 -5.33 3.98
C THR A 48 1.69 -4.22 4.75
N VAL A 49 1.07 -3.72 5.80
CA VAL A 49 1.71 -2.81 6.76
C VAL A 49 2.19 -3.57 8.01
N LYS A 50 3.47 -3.38 8.38
CA LYS A 50 4.04 -3.81 9.66
C LYS A 50 4.14 -2.60 10.60
N PRO A 51 3.51 -2.63 11.79
CA PRO A 51 3.73 -1.62 12.83
C PRO A 51 5.11 -1.80 13.49
N LEU A 52 5.91 -0.75 13.53
CA LEU A 52 7.29 -0.79 14.04
C LEU A 52 7.41 -0.40 15.52
N CYS A 53 6.29 -0.01 16.15
CA CYS A 53 6.27 0.37 17.56
C CYS A 53 5.31 -0.50 18.36
N PHE A 54 5.48 -0.50 19.68
CA PHE A 54 4.46 -0.90 20.63
C PHE A 54 3.51 0.26 20.94
N ARG A 55 2.49 0.00 21.77
CA ARG A 55 1.47 0.98 22.19
C ARG A 55 2.12 2.29 22.63
N GLY A 56 1.62 3.41 22.10
CA GLY A 56 2.13 4.74 22.42
C GLY A 56 3.48 5.09 21.78
N GLY A 57 3.88 4.41 20.70
CA GLY A 57 5.13 4.74 19.97
C GLY A 57 6.41 4.22 20.62
N ARG A 58 6.30 3.37 21.64
CA ARG A 58 7.46 2.85 22.37
C ARG A 58 8.19 1.75 21.60
N CYS A 59 9.50 1.67 21.78
CA CYS A 59 10.30 0.54 21.29
C CYS A 59 10.21 -0.68 22.20
N THR A 60 9.83 -0.48 23.47
CA THR A 60 9.76 -1.50 24.51
C THR A 60 8.31 -1.66 24.98
N ASP A 61 7.88 -2.90 25.20
CA ASP A 61 6.59 -3.21 25.82
C ASP A 61 6.70 -3.37 27.35
N PRO A 62 5.58 -3.48 28.10
CA PRO A 62 5.63 -3.64 29.56
C PRO A 62 6.34 -4.92 30.03
N SER A 63 6.45 -5.95 29.18
CA SER A 63 7.21 -7.17 29.48
C SER A 63 8.72 -7.04 29.21
N GLY A 64 9.20 -5.85 28.84
CA GLY A 64 10.61 -5.60 28.55
C GLY A 64 11.06 -6.01 27.14
N ARG A 65 10.18 -6.59 26.31
CA ARG A 65 10.52 -6.94 24.92
C ARG A 65 10.69 -5.68 24.10
N ARG A 66 11.66 -5.71 23.19
CA ARG A 66 12.00 -4.60 22.29
C ARG A 66 11.70 -4.95 20.83
N LYS A 67 11.26 -3.97 20.05
CA LYS A 67 11.23 -4.06 18.58
C LYS A 67 12.51 -3.44 18.00
N PRO A 68 13.06 -4.02 16.91
CA PRO A 68 14.13 -3.37 16.17
C PRO A 68 13.71 -1.97 15.70
N VAL A 69 14.65 -1.01 15.77
CA VAL A 69 14.42 0.37 15.36
C VAL A 69 14.91 0.57 13.94
N ILE A 70 14.04 1.07 13.07
CA ILE A 70 14.40 1.38 11.69
C ILE A 70 14.55 2.90 11.56
N ARG A 71 15.71 3.36 11.11
CA ARG A 71 16.00 4.77 10.82
C ARG A 71 16.39 4.94 9.38
N ILE A 72 15.67 5.78 8.64
CA ILE A 72 15.98 6.09 7.24
C ILE A 72 16.19 7.60 7.18
N GLN A 73 17.36 8.01 6.70
CA GLN A 73 17.82 9.40 6.58
C GLN A 73 17.74 10.11 7.93
N GLY A 74 18.24 9.43 8.97
CA GLY A 74 18.17 9.86 10.37
C GLY A 74 16.77 9.83 11.00
N ARG A 75 15.70 9.58 10.23
CA ARG A 75 14.31 9.59 10.74
C ARG A 75 13.89 8.20 11.18
N ARG A 76 13.37 8.09 12.41
CA ARG A 76 12.75 6.85 12.89
C ARG A 76 11.46 6.55 12.13
N MET A 77 11.40 5.39 11.50
CA MET A 77 10.22 4.87 10.81
C MET A 77 9.24 4.28 11.82
N LEU A 78 7.94 4.52 11.59
CA LEU A 78 6.85 4.05 12.43
C LEU A 78 6.10 2.88 11.80
N TYR A 79 6.07 2.84 10.47
CA TYR A 79 5.41 1.82 9.67
C TYR A 79 6.32 1.36 8.54
N CYS A 80 6.20 0.09 8.16
CA CYS A 80 6.79 -0.45 6.94
C CYS A 80 5.67 -1.03 6.07
N ILE A 81 5.43 -0.44 4.90
CA ILE A 81 4.55 -1.00 3.86
C ILE A 81 5.41 -1.88 2.96
N THR A 82 5.06 -3.17 2.89
CA THR A 82 5.64 -4.11 1.93
C THR A 82 4.68 -4.29 0.76
N LEU A 83 5.07 -3.80 -0.42
CA LEU A 83 4.40 -4.05 -1.69
C LEU A 83 4.71 -5.48 -2.13
N ARG A 84 3.67 -6.24 -2.46
CA ARG A 84 3.75 -7.67 -2.80
C ARG A 84 3.70 -7.86 -4.32
N PRO A 85 4.10 -9.03 -4.86
CA PRO A 85 4.16 -9.25 -6.31
C PRO A 85 2.86 -8.91 -7.07
N ARG A 86 1.68 -9.13 -6.47
CA ARG A 86 0.39 -8.75 -7.09
C ARG A 86 0.20 -7.25 -7.26
N PHE A 87 0.83 -6.41 -6.43
CA PHE A 87 0.85 -4.95 -6.63
C PHE A 87 1.54 -4.58 -7.95
N PHE A 88 2.65 -5.24 -8.25
CA PHE A 88 3.45 -4.97 -9.44
C PHE A 88 2.83 -5.60 -10.68
N ARG A 89 2.39 -6.86 -10.60
CA ARG A 89 2.04 -7.68 -11.77
C ARG A 89 0.55 -7.86 -12.04
N ALA A 90 -0.31 -7.55 -11.06
CA ALA A 90 -1.74 -7.88 -11.10
C ALA A 90 -2.61 -6.77 -10.49
N SER A 91 -2.30 -5.51 -10.85
CA SER A 91 -3.03 -4.33 -10.40
C SER A 91 -3.18 -3.30 -11.52
N THR A 92 -4.33 -2.64 -11.53
CA THR A 92 -4.54 -1.40 -12.29
C THR A 92 -3.93 -0.22 -11.51
N PRO A 93 -3.76 0.96 -12.13
CA PRO A 93 -3.27 2.16 -11.42
C PRO A 93 -4.16 2.51 -10.21
N GLN A 94 -5.48 2.49 -10.41
CA GLN A 94 -6.45 2.73 -9.32
C GLN A 94 -6.38 1.63 -8.25
N GLY A 95 -6.12 0.37 -8.63
CA GLY A 95 -5.91 -0.73 -7.70
C GLY A 95 -4.67 -0.56 -6.83
N ARG A 96 -3.61 0.07 -7.37
CA ARG A 96 -2.41 0.44 -6.60
C ARG A 96 -2.71 1.56 -5.60
N VAL A 97 -3.44 2.60 -6.01
CA VAL A 97 -3.92 3.65 -5.11
C VAL A 97 -4.77 3.05 -3.98
N GLN A 98 -5.74 2.20 -4.32
CA GLN A 98 -6.57 1.48 -3.36
C GLN A 98 -5.72 0.66 -2.38
N THR A 99 -4.69 -0.03 -2.86
CA THR A 99 -3.79 -0.82 -2.01
C THR A 99 -3.03 0.08 -1.03
N VAL A 100 -2.49 1.22 -1.48
CA VAL A 100 -1.80 2.15 -0.57
C VAL A 100 -2.77 2.70 0.47
N MET A 101 -3.95 3.18 0.08
CA MET A 101 -4.96 3.68 1.01
C MET A 101 -5.41 2.59 2.01
N HIS A 102 -5.52 1.34 1.57
CA HIS A 102 -5.81 0.20 2.43
C HIS A 102 -4.78 0.05 3.55
N GLU A 103 -3.50 0.08 3.21
CA GLU A 103 -2.43 -0.03 4.20
C GLU A 103 -2.39 1.18 5.15
N LEU A 104 -2.66 2.39 4.64
CA LEU A 104 -2.78 3.59 5.47
C LEU A 104 -3.97 3.49 6.44
N PHE A 105 -5.09 2.92 5.99
CA PHE A 105 -6.31 2.83 6.79
C PHE A 105 -6.11 1.96 8.05
N HIS A 106 -5.26 0.94 7.98
CA HIS A 106 -4.88 0.12 9.14
C HIS A 106 -4.08 0.87 10.21
N MET A 107 -3.44 2.00 9.86
CA MET A 107 -2.60 2.74 10.80
C MET A 107 -3.43 3.37 11.92
N SER A 108 -2.86 3.45 13.12
CA SER A 108 -3.44 4.16 14.26
C SER A 108 -3.71 5.62 13.90
N ARG A 109 -4.88 6.15 14.29
CA ARG A 109 -5.25 7.57 14.12
C ARG A 109 -4.31 8.53 14.86
N ARG A 110 -3.63 8.05 15.91
CA ARG A 110 -2.58 8.81 16.62
C ARG A 110 -1.24 8.80 15.88
N PHE A 111 -1.12 8.00 14.83
CA PHE A 111 0.09 7.79 14.03
C PHE A 111 1.33 7.46 14.87
N ASP A 112 1.17 6.57 15.83
CA ASP A 112 2.17 6.21 16.85
C ASP A 112 2.94 4.93 16.50
N GLY A 113 2.92 4.48 15.24
CA GLY A 113 3.59 3.25 14.82
C GLY A 113 2.88 1.96 15.24
N THR A 114 1.62 2.06 15.68
CA THR A 114 0.72 0.92 15.93
C THR A 114 -0.44 0.84 14.93
N LEU A 115 -1.15 -0.28 14.88
CA LEU A 115 -2.35 -0.45 14.05
C LEU A 115 -3.61 -0.12 14.84
N HIS A 116 -4.58 0.52 14.19
CA HIS A 116 -5.88 0.81 14.77
C HIS A 116 -6.63 -0.49 15.07
N ALA A 117 -7.13 -0.66 16.30
CA ALA A 117 -7.79 -1.89 16.72
C ALA A 117 -9.06 -2.19 15.90
N GLY A 118 -9.93 -1.19 15.74
CA GLY A 118 -11.19 -1.32 15.00
C GLY A 118 -11.11 -1.19 13.48
N ARG A 119 -9.90 -1.15 12.88
CA ARG A 119 -9.76 -1.11 11.41
C ARG A 119 -9.07 -2.36 10.86
N ARG A 120 -8.98 -3.43 11.64
CA ARG A 120 -8.41 -4.70 11.20
C ARG A 120 -9.46 -5.53 10.47
N HIS A 121 -9.04 -6.31 9.48
CA HIS A 121 -9.92 -7.28 8.82
C HIS A 121 -10.55 -8.27 9.80
N SER A 122 -9.80 -8.71 10.81
CA SER A 122 -10.31 -9.63 11.84
C SER A 122 -11.41 -9.03 12.72
N VAL A 123 -11.60 -7.70 12.70
CA VAL A 123 -12.60 -6.99 13.49
C VAL A 123 -13.76 -6.51 12.62
N LEU A 124 -13.45 -5.96 11.44
CA LEU A 124 -14.47 -5.40 10.55
C LEU A 124 -15.01 -6.40 9.52
N GLY A 125 -14.31 -7.49 9.23
CA GLY A 125 -14.69 -8.41 8.14
C GLY A 125 -14.99 -7.65 6.84
N GLU A 126 -16.18 -7.87 6.28
CA GLU A 126 -16.67 -7.21 5.06
C GLU A 126 -16.90 -5.70 5.21
N ASP A 127 -17.18 -5.21 6.43
CA ASP A 127 -17.39 -3.78 6.69
C ASP A 127 -16.13 -2.95 6.47
N PHE A 128 -14.95 -3.60 6.49
CA PHE A 128 -13.68 -2.94 6.16
C PHE A 128 -13.77 -2.30 4.77
N TYR A 129 -14.25 -3.07 3.78
CA TYR A 129 -14.38 -2.56 2.41
C TYR A 129 -15.53 -1.58 2.27
N ARG A 130 -16.61 -1.73 3.05
CA ARG A 130 -17.72 -0.76 3.07
C ARG A 130 -17.23 0.62 3.52
N GLN A 131 -16.34 0.68 4.50
CA GLN A 131 -15.75 1.95 4.95
C GLN A 131 -14.67 2.49 4.00
N LEU A 132 -13.80 1.64 3.46
CA LEU A 132 -12.67 2.09 2.65
C LEU A 132 -13.08 2.51 1.22
N LYS A 133 -14.05 1.81 0.61
CA LYS A 133 -14.42 2.00 -0.80
C LYS A 133 -14.91 3.42 -1.12
N PRO A 134 -15.77 4.08 -0.30
CA PRO A 134 -16.14 5.47 -0.51
C PRO A 134 -14.94 6.43 -0.47
N LEU A 135 -13.98 6.21 0.46
CA LEU A 135 -12.78 7.04 0.58
C LEU A 135 -11.88 6.91 -0.66
N VAL A 136 -11.68 5.69 -1.15
CA VAL A 136 -10.91 5.42 -2.38
C VAL A 136 -11.57 6.08 -3.58
N ARG A 137 -12.90 5.94 -3.73
CA ARG A 137 -13.65 6.58 -4.81
C ARG A 137 -13.51 8.10 -4.77
N ARG A 138 -13.64 8.71 -3.59
CA ARG A 138 -13.51 10.16 -3.41
C ARG A 138 -12.11 10.63 -3.77
N TYR A 139 -11.07 9.97 -3.24
CA TYR A 139 -9.70 10.32 -3.55
C TYR A 139 -9.37 10.18 -5.04
N LEU A 140 -9.81 9.09 -5.70
CA LEU A 140 -9.54 8.90 -7.13
C LEU A 140 -10.14 10.01 -8.02
N LYS A 141 -11.24 10.65 -7.61
CA LYS A 141 -11.82 11.80 -8.36
C LYS A 141 -10.95 13.06 -8.29
N GLN A 142 -10.12 13.19 -7.26
CA GLN A 142 -9.27 14.36 -7.00
C GLN A 142 -7.76 14.03 -7.05
N CYS A 143 -7.44 12.80 -7.46
CA CYS A 143 -6.07 12.31 -7.57
C CYS A 143 -5.41 13.04 -8.73
N PRO A 144 -4.28 13.75 -8.50
CA PRO A 144 -3.53 14.37 -9.59
C PRO A 144 -3.19 13.35 -10.68
N PRO A 145 -3.42 13.68 -11.97
CA PRO A 145 -3.14 12.76 -13.08
C PRO A 145 -1.71 12.22 -13.07
N GLU A 146 -0.72 13.06 -12.75
CA GLU A 146 0.70 12.69 -12.72
C GLU A 146 1.02 11.61 -11.68
N LEU A 147 0.30 11.58 -10.55
CA LEU A 147 0.46 10.53 -9.53
C LEU A 147 -0.14 9.21 -10.01
N LEU A 148 -1.24 9.26 -10.75
CA LEU A 148 -1.86 8.08 -11.32
C LEU A 148 -1.03 7.51 -12.48
N GLU A 149 -0.52 8.38 -13.35
CA GLU A 149 0.40 8.03 -14.45
C GLU A 149 1.68 7.40 -13.93
N ALA A 150 2.27 7.94 -12.87
CA ALA A 150 3.42 7.34 -12.19
C ALA A 150 3.16 5.91 -11.70
N LEU A 151 1.90 5.56 -11.42
CA LEU A 151 1.48 4.22 -11.03
C LEU A 151 0.94 3.39 -12.19
N ALA A 152 0.87 3.94 -13.41
CA ALA A 152 0.31 3.29 -14.59
C ALA A 152 1.37 2.74 -15.56
N ARG A 153 2.64 3.07 -15.35
CA ARG A 153 3.72 2.64 -16.23
C ARG A 153 3.86 1.10 -16.25
N SER A 154 4.20 0.54 -17.40
CA SER A 154 4.43 -0.89 -17.59
C SER A 154 5.90 -1.15 -17.92
N GLU A 155 6.76 -0.79 -16.98
CA GLU A 155 8.22 -0.80 -17.13
C GLU A 155 8.91 -1.48 -15.94
N GLU A 156 10.23 -1.60 -16.03
CA GLU A 156 11.04 -1.93 -14.86
C GLU A 156 11.19 -0.69 -13.97
N VAL A 157 10.84 -0.87 -12.70
CA VAL A 157 10.98 0.17 -11.68
C VAL A 157 12.00 -0.25 -10.64
N ARG A 158 12.67 0.73 -10.04
CA ARG A 158 13.48 0.49 -8.84
C ARG A 158 12.65 0.77 -7.59
N VAL A 159 12.78 -0.11 -6.61
CA VAL A 159 12.08 -0.02 -5.33
C VAL A 159 12.96 -0.60 -4.23
N PHE A 160 12.93 0.00 -3.04
CA PHE A 160 13.67 -0.53 -1.90
C PHE A 160 13.25 -1.97 -1.60
N GLN A 161 14.23 -2.82 -1.31
CA GLN A 161 14.06 -4.16 -0.77
C GLN A 161 14.98 -4.32 0.43
N TRP A 162 14.65 -5.26 1.31
CA TRP A 162 15.51 -5.59 2.44
C TRP A 162 16.70 -6.40 1.97
N LEU A 163 17.91 -5.90 2.23
CA LEU A 163 19.12 -6.73 2.21
C LEU A 163 19.15 -7.63 3.45
N GLU A 164 18.93 -7.02 4.62
CA GLU A 164 18.74 -7.72 5.89
C GLU A 164 17.38 -7.31 6.47
N ARG A 165 16.48 -8.28 6.65
CA ARG A 165 15.12 -7.99 7.11
C ARG A 165 15.09 -7.85 8.64
N PRO A 166 14.46 -6.79 9.19
CA PRO A 166 14.30 -6.65 10.62
C PRO A 166 13.54 -7.81 11.27
N GLY A 167 14.16 -8.39 12.29
CA GLY A 167 13.62 -9.48 13.09
C GLY A 167 12.30 -9.16 13.82
N PRO A 168 11.77 -10.14 14.57
CA PRO A 168 10.61 -9.94 15.44
C PRO A 168 10.99 -9.07 16.66
N ALA A 169 10.02 -8.85 17.55
CA ALA A 169 10.35 -8.34 18.87
C ALA A 169 11.22 -9.36 19.62
N TYR A 170 12.13 -8.87 20.47
CA TYR A 170 13.13 -9.68 21.15
C TYR A 170 13.28 -9.28 22.62
N VAL A 171 13.79 -10.18 23.45
CA VAL A 171 14.16 -9.88 24.84
C VAL A 171 15.62 -9.41 24.85
N PRO A 172 15.96 -8.28 25.51
CA PRO A 172 17.35 -7.87 25.67
C PRO A 172 18.20 -8.99 26.29
N GLY A 173 19.42 -9.19 25.79
CA GLY A 173 20.34 -10.23 26.26
C GLY A 173 20.16 -11.61 25.60
N THR A 174 19.01 -11.91 24.98
CA THR A 174 18.79 -13.20 24.30
C THR A 174 18.96 -13.13 22.78
N PHE A 175 18.91 -11.92 22.21
CA PHE A 175 18.96 -11.72 20.76
C PHE A 175 20.35 -11.33 20.29
N ARG A 176 20.89 -12.12 19.36
CA ARG A 176 22.22 -11.92 18.77
C ARG A 176 22.20 -11.16 17.43
N GLY A 177 21.03 -10.72 16.99
CA GLY A 177 20.86 -10.01 15.72
C GLY A 177 20.92 -8.49 15.85
N ARG A 178 20.81 -7.81 14.70
CA ARG A 178 20.81 -6.35 14.61
C ARG A 178 19.55 -5.75 15.25
N THR A 179 19.73 -4.71 16.04
CA THR A 179 18.64 -4.03 16.76
C THR A 179 18.28 -2.67 16.16
N VAL A 180 19.18 -2.10 15.34
CA VAL A 180 18.99 -0.85 14.61
C VAL A 180 19.29 -1.07 13.14
N TYR A 181 18.32 -0.76 12.28
CA TYR A 181 18.40 -0.91 10.83
C TYR A 181 18.40 0.46 10.16
N THR A 182 19.28 0.63 9.17
CA THR A 182 19.39 1.85 8.37
C THR A 182 19.26 1.54 6.87
N GLU A 183 19.53 2.52 6.02
CA GLU A 183 19.66 2.33 4.58
C GLU A 183 20.72 1.31 4.19
N GLU A 184 21.71 1.04 5.04
CA GLU A 184 22.72 0.01 4.81
C GLU A 184 22.12 -1.40 4.71
N GLN A 185 20.94 -1.61 5.30
CA GLN A 185 20.21 -2.88 5.21
C GLN A 185 19.13 -2.86 4.12
N LEU A 186 19.15 -1.86 3.24
CA LEU A 186 18.30 -1.74 2.08
C LEU A 186 19.13 -1.72 0.80
N TYR A 187 18.52 -2.14 -0.29
CA TYR A 187 19.05 -1.90 -1.63
C TYR A 187 17.91 -1.56 -2.58
N TYR A 188 18.24 -0.97 -3.72
CA TYR A 188 17.27 -0.78 -4.81
C TYR A 188 17.19 -2.06 -5.64
N GLY A 189 16.11 -2.82 -5.45
CA GLY A 189 15.79 -3.95 -6.32
C GLY A 189 15.04 -3.47 -7.57
N ILE A 190 15.29 -4.14 -8.69
CA ILE A 190 14.56 -3.93 -9.95
C ILE A 190 13.36 -4.88 -9.98
N VAL A 191 12.17 -4.33 -10.24
CA VAL A 191 10.93 -5.11 -10.33
C VAL A 191 10.20 -4.74 -11.60
N ARG A 192 9.76 -5.74 -12.37
CA ARG A 192 8.88 -5.51 -13.52
C ARG A 192 7.48 -5.14 -13.04
N MET A 193 7.03 -3.94 -13.38
CA MET A 193 5.66 -3.49 -13.19
C MET A 193 4.86 -3.75 -14.48
N VAL A 194 3.71 -4.39 -14.33
CA VAL A 194 2.76 -4.66 -15.42
C VAL A 194 1.43 -4.03 -15.04
N THR A 195 1.00 -3.05 -15.82
CA THR A 195 -0.26 -2.36 -15.59
C THR A 195 -1.32 -2.93 -16.51
N HIS A 196 -2.29 -3.60 -15.90
CA HIS A 196 -3.49 -4.01 -16.62
C HIS A 196 -4.36 -2.77 -16.80
N LYS A 197 -4.73 -2.46 -18.05
CA LYS A 197 -5.86 -1.56 -18.30
C LYS A 197 -7.11 -2.27 -17.75
N ARG A 198 -8.06 -1.52 -17.17
CA ARG A 198 -9.38 -2.11 -16.91
C ARG A 198 -9.89 -2.63 -18.27
N PRO A 199 -10.44 -3.84 -18.36
CA PRO A 199 -11.22 -4.18 -19.54
C PRO A 199 -12.30 -3.11 -19.68
N GLU A 200 -12.43 -2.53 -20.88
CA GLU A 200 -13.58 -1.70 -21.18
C GLU A 200 -14.82 -2.49 -20.80
N VAL A 201 -15.69 -1.89 -20.01
CA VAL A 201 -17.02 -2.45 -19.77
C VAL A 201 -17.67 -2.46 -21.14
N LYS A 202 -17.74 -3.62 -21.80
CA LYS A 202 -18.54 -3.77 -23.02
C LYS A 202 -19.97 -3.40 -22.61
N LEU A 203 -20.40 -2.19 -22.97
CA LEU A 203 -21.81 -1.81 -22.89
C LEU A 203 -22.59 -2.90 -23.63
N ALA A 204 -23.53 -3.52 -22.92
CA ALA A 204 -24.39 -4.52 -23.51
C ALA A 204 -25.01 -3.93 -24.77
N LYS A 205 -24.81 -4.60 -25.92
CA LYS A 205 -25.45 -4.20 -27.17
C LYS A 205 -26.97 -4.16 -26.93
N PRO A 206 -27.68 -3.12 -27.39
CA PRO A 206 -29.13 -3.07 -27.24
C PRO A 206 -29.74 -4.33 -27.88
N ARG A 207 -30.63 -5.00 -27.15
CA ARG A 207 -31.38 -6.16 -27.65
C ARG A 207 -32.14 -5.73 -28.91
N ARG A 208 -31.93 -6.48 -29.99
CA ARG A 208 -32.64 -6.30 -31.27
C ARG A 208 -34.14 -6.47 -30.98
N LYS A 209 -34.95 -5.44 -31.27
CA LYS A 209 -36.42 -5.49 -31.11
C LYS A 209 -36.95 -6.72 -31.85
N GLU A 210 -37.76 -7.51 -31.15
CA GLU A 210 -38.47 -8.66 -31.70
C GLU A 210 -39.36 -8.24 -32.85
N ARG A 211 -39.42 -9.13 -33.83
CA ARG A 211 -40.08 -9.01 -35.12
C ARG A 211 -41.59 -9.12 -34.87
N VAL A 212 -42.33 -8.11 -35.30
CA VAL A 212 -43.80 -8.05 -35.29
C VAL A 212 -44.36 -9.32 -35.95
N GLU A 213 -45.16 -10.06 -35.19
CA GLU A 213 -45.98 -11.17 -35.65
C GLU A 213 -46.95 -10.67 -36.74
N LYS A 214 -46.90 -11.28 -37.93
CA LYS A 214 -47.91 -11.05 -38.95
C LYS A 214 -49.14 -11.87 -38.60
N GLU A 215 -50.27 -11.18 -38.45
CA GLU A 215 -51.60 -11.77 -38.43
C GLU A 215 -51.79 -12.71 -39.63
N ARG A 216 -52.23 -13.94 -39.36
CA ARG A 216 -52.81 -14.82 -40.37
C ARG A 216 -54.27 -14.43 -40.52
N VAL A 217 -54.60 -13.92 -41.70
CA VAL A 217 -55.97 -13.77 -42.17
C VAL A 217 -56.26 -14.96 -43.09
N HIS A 218 -57.34 -15.67 -42.74
CA HIS A 218 -58.03 -16.79 -43.42
C HIS A 218 -57.37 -18.17 -43.41
#